data_AF-A0A8J2KL81-F1
#
_entry.id   AF-A0A8J2KL81-F1
#
_cell.length_a   1.000
_cell.length_b   1.000
_cell.length_c   1.000
_cell.angle_alpha   90.00
_cell.angle_beta   90.00
_cell.angle_gamma   90.00
#
_symmetry.space_group_name_H-M   'P 1'
#
loop_
_entity.id
_entity.type
_entity.pdbx_description
1 polymer ?
#
loop_
_entity_poly.entity_id
_entity_poly.type
_entity_poly.pdbx_seq_one_letter_code
_entity_poly.pdbx_strand_id
1 'polypeptide(L)'
;FRLFQAKLAALDSEPAGSSSSNGPSCSTSDGTINVTDEKIKADAEDLSSKEMGCSASDDLQNELAALEGMKCKAPHEHHWGQIGYYNAVVLNVEDNQCESLDTILVRVVFIQPVVENMQPCPFYMENRCRFDDKDCKFSHGEIVSLAQLKDYVEPDFSNVGSGSRVLAKYSDGLWYKATISEISESGNCDLKYDSYKETFTIPL
;
A
#
# COMPACT_ATOMS: atom_id res chain seq x y z
N PHE A 1 15.31 -9.68 13.84
CA PHE A 1 15.77 -10.36 12.62
C PHE A 1 16.06 -9.29 11.58
N ARG A 2 17.30 -9.22 11.07
CA ARG A 2 17.70 -8.23 10.05
C ARG A 2 17.10 -8.66 8.71
N LEU A 3 16.54 -7.75 7.92
CA LEU A 3 15.69 -8.12 6.78
C LEU A 3 16.46 -8.14 5.45
N PHE A 4 16.95 -9.29 5.03
CA PHE A 4 17.68 -9.40 3.77
C PHE A 4 16.70 -9.33 2.59
N GLN A 5 16.58 -8.15 1.97
CA GLN A 5 15.85 -7.99 0.72
C GLN A 5 16.75 -8.44 -0.43
N ALA A 6 16.74 -9.75 -0.70
CA ALA A 6 17.20 -10.27 -1.99
C ALA A 6 16.20 -9.86 -3.06
N LYS A 7 16.24 -8.58 -3.40
CA LYS A 7 15.72 -8.03 -4.65
C LYS A 7 16.54 -6.79 -4.91
N LEU A 8 17.75 -7.02 -5.43
CA LEU A 8 18.34 -6.13 -6.41
C LEU A 8 17.25 -5.76 -7.43
N ALA A 9 16.58 -4.63 -7.20
CA ALA A 9 16.05 -3.86 -8.29
C ALA A 9 17.30 -3.29 -8.98
N ALA A 10 17.81 -4.03 -9.95
CA ALA A 10 18.47 -3.39 -11.05
C ALA A 10 17.52 -2.33 -11.62
N LEU A 11 18.11 -1.24 -12.12
CA LEU A 11 17.53 -0.08 -12.79
C LEU A 11 17.35 1.15 -11.90
N ASP A 12 18.47 1.83 -11.65
CA ASP A 12 18.50 3.29 -11.67
C ASP A 12 19.68 3.75 -12.53
N SER A 13 19.35 4.24 -13.73
CA SER A 13 20.14 5.21 -14.47
C SER A 13 19.26 5.87 -15.53
N GLU A 14 18.56 6.93 -15.13
CA GLU A 14 18.24 8.08 -15.98
C GLU A 14 19.37 9.12 -15.77
N PRO A 15 19.76 10.01 -16.72
CA PRO A 15 18.82 11.02 -17.21
C PRO A 15 19.08 11.63 -18.62
N ALA A 16 18.06 12.33 -19.16
CA ALA A 16 18.03 13.81 -19.29
C ALA A 16 17.42 14.38 -20.60
N GLY A 17 16.46 15.30 -20.41
CA GLY A 17 16.27 16.53 -21.20
C GLY A 17 15.27 16.48 -22.35
N SER A 18 14.45 17.50 -22.65
CA SER A 18 14.19 18.83 -22.07
C SER A 18 13.11 19.54 -22.94
N SER A 19 12.37 20.49 -22.34
CA SER A 19 11.78 21.72 -22.96
C SER A 19 10.65 21.58 -24.01
N SER A 20 9.67 22.48 -24.20
CA SER A 20 9.17 23.68 -23.52
C SER A 20 7.85 24.11 -24.21
N SER A 21 6.98 24.77 -23.44
CA SER A 21 6.08 25.92 -23.76
C SER A 21 5.27 25.99 -25.07
N ASN A 22 3.96 26.26 -24.95
CA ASN A 22 3.34 27.56 -25.31
C ASN A 22 1.80 27.55 -25.16
N GLY A 23 1.26 28.54 -24.41
CA GLY A 23 -0.13 29.04 -24.58
C GLY A 23 -0.25 29.87 -25.88
N PRO A 24 -1.39 30.48 -26.25
CA PRO A 24 -2.12 31.48 -25.42
C PRO A 24 -3.69 31.51 -25.62
N SER A 25 -4.49 31.94 -24.64
CA SER A 25 -5.17 33.26 -24.44
C SER A 25 -6.51 33.56 -25.18
N CYS A 26 -7.47 34.05 -24.38
CA CYS A 26 -8.35 35.24 -24.59
C CYS A 26 -9.50 35.15 -25.65
N SER A 27 -10.65 35.84 -25.62
CA SER A 27 -11.24 36.90 -24.76
C SER A 27 -12.77 36.98 -24.94
N THR A 28 -13.47 37.47 -23.89
CA THR A 28 -14.60 38.45 -23.83
C THR A 28 -15.61 38.65 -24.98
N SER A 29 -16.90 38.70 -24.62
CA SER A 29 -17.81 39.89 -24.69
C SER A 29 -19.26 39.43 -24.40
N ASP A 30 -19.92 39.84 -23.31
CA ASP A 30 -20.69 41.09 -23.08
C ASP A 30 -22.03 41.18 -23.86
N GLY A 31 -23.14 41.43 -23.14
CA GLY A 31 -24.48 41.58 -23.72
C GLY A 31 -25.66 41.37 -22.74
N THR A 32 -26.08 42.46 -22.08
CA THR A 32 -27.40 42.70 -21.42
C THR A 32 -28.53 42.48 -22.46
N ILE A 33 -29.83 42.19 -22.20
CA ILE A 33 -30.90 43.01 -21.60
C ILE A 33 -32.26 42.26 -21.52
N ASN A 34 -32.98 42.52 -20.42
CA ASN A 34 -34.44 42.76 -20.25
C ASN A 34 -35.55 41.67 -20.43
N VAL A 35 -36.13 41.28 -19.27
CA VAL A 35 -37.55 41.37 -18.80
C VAL A 35 -38.70 41.33 -19.83
N THR A 36 -39.65 40.38 -19.69
CA THR A 36 -41.06 40.59 -19.26
C THR A 36 -41.86 39.26 -19.19
N ASP A 37 -42.50 39.06 -18.03
CA ASP A 37 -43.85 38.56 -17.73
C ASP A 37 -44.53 37.30 -18.31
N GLU A 38 -45.29 36.69 -17.39
CA GLU A 38 -46.44 35.77 -17.51
C GLU A 38 -46.25 34.24 -17.62
N LYS A 39 -46.32 33.60 -16.44
CA LYS A 39 -47.41 32.70 -16.01
C LYS A 39 -47.54 31.32 -16.68
N ILE A 40 -47.13 30.27 -15.96
CA ILE A 40 -47.86 28.99 -15.80
C ILE A 40 -47.54 28.41 -14.41
N LYS A 41 -48.57 27.86 -13.75
CA LYS A 41 -48.63 27.37 -12.37
C LYS A 41 -49.00 25.88 -12.40
N ALA A 42 -48.34 25.05 -11.59
CA ALA A 42 -48.75 23.75 -11.02
C ALA A 42 -47.48 22.93 -10.67
N ASP A 43 -47.08 22.85 -9.41
CA ASP A 43 -47.43 21.83 -8.40
C ASP A 43 -46.68 20.50 -8.57
N ALA A 44 -45.61 20.32 -7.78
CA ALA A 44 -45.24 19.05 -7.11
C ALA A 44 -44.15 19.35 -6.08
N GLU A 45 -44.41 18.98 -4.84
CA GLU A 45 -43.60 19.33 -3.67
C GLU A 45 -42.24 18.62 -3.63
N ASP A 46 -41.27 19.45 -3.27
CA ASP A 46 -40.05 19.20 -2.51
C ASP A 46 -40.09 17.99 -1.58
N LEU A 47 -39.17 17.05 -1.82
CA LEU A 47 -38.38 16.44 -0.75
C LEU A 47 -36.97 16.21 -1.31
N SER A 48 -36.25 17.34 -1.38
CA SER A 48 -34.82 17.47 -1.16
C SER A 48 -34.06 16.15 -1.02
N SER A 49 -33.39 15.78 -2.11
CA SER A 49 -32.14 15.04 -2.13
C SER A 49 -31.13 15.68 -1.18
N LYS A 50 -31.18 15.29 0.09
CA LYS A 50 -30.01 15.37 0.97
C LYS A 50 -29.10 14.20 0.61
N GLU A 51 -28.36 14.39 -0.47
CA GLU A 51 -27.00 13.87 -0.58
C GLU A 51 -26.26 14.41 0.66
N MET A 52 -26.35 13.68 1.76
CA MET A 52 -25.54 13.90 2.94
C MET A 52 -24.18 13.28 2.63
N GLY A 53 -23.49 13.87 1.64
CA GLY A 53 -22.09 13.64 1.43
C GLY A 53 -21.37 14.21 2.64
N CYS A 54 -20.66 13.37 3.38
CA CYS A 54 -19.58 13.83 4.22
C CYS A 54 -18.52 14.43 3.28
N SER A 55 -18.68 15.70 2.89
CA SER A 55 -17.63 16.44 2.20
C SER A 55 -16.52 16.68 3.20
N ALA A 56 -15.64 15.69 3.36
CA ALA A 56 -14.33 15.89 3.92
C ALA A 56 -13.73 17.14 3.26
N SER A 57 -13.15 18.04 4.05
CA SER A 57 -12.45 19.20 3.48
C SER A 57 -11.34 18.72 2.54
N ASP A 58 -11.07 19.46 1.47
CA ASP A 58 -10.03 19.11 0.49
C ASP A 58 -8.68 18.78 1.17
N ASP A 59 -8.37 19.45 2.29
CA ASP A 59 -7.18 19.18 3.11
C ASP A 59 -7.16 17.76 3.70
N LEU A 60 -8.30 17.26 4.18
CA LEU A 60 -8.40 15.91 4.76
C LEU A 60 -8.30 14.85 3.65
N GLN A 61 -8.91 15.10 2.49
CA GLN A 61 -8.81 14.19 1.35
C GLN A 61 -7.36 14.03 0.87
N ASN A 62 -6.59 15.12 0.86
CA ASN A 62 -5.16 15.10 0.51
C ASN A 62 -4.33 14.32 1.55
N GLU A 63 -4.61 14.49 2.84
CA GLU A 63 -3.94 13.71 3.90
C GLU A 63 -4.24 12.21 3.80
N LEU A 64 -5.49 11.84 3.50
CA LEU A 64 -5.88 10.44 3.28
C LEU A 64 -5.20 9.84 2.05
N ALA A 65 -5.11 10.59 0.95
CA ALA A 65 -4.39 10.15 -0.25
C ALA A 65 -2.89 9.93 0.01
N ALA A 66 -2.29 10.71 0.92
CA ALA A 66 -0.89 10.54 1.31
C ALA A 66 -0.63 9.24 2.11
N LEU A 67 -1.67 8.58 2.63
CA LEU A 67 -1.54 7.29 3.31
C LEU A 67 -1.17 6.16 2.34
N GLU A 68 -1.63 6.22 1.09
CA GLU A 68 -1.34 5.18 0.11
C GLU A 68 0.17 5.06 -0.15
N GLY A 69 0.69 3.84 -0.12
CA GLY A 69 2.11 3.57 -0.26
C GLY A 69 2.94 3.80 1.02
N MET A 70 2.36 4.30 2.12
CA MET A 70 3.09 4.42 3.38
C MET A 70 3.44 3.05 3.96
N LYS A 71 4.72 2.88 4.31
CA LYS A 71 5.19 1.70 5.05
C LYS A 71 4.77 1.81 6.51
N CYS A 72 4.25 0.71 7.05
CA CYS A 72 3.81 0.62 8.45
C CYS A 72 4.10 -0.77 9.01
N LYS A 73 3.69 -0.99 10.27
CA LYS A 73 3.42 -2.32 10.80
C LYS A 73 1.93 -2.46 11.10
N ALA A 74 1.33 -3.52 10.57
CA ALA A 74 -0.06 -3.84 10.76
C ALA A 74 -0.26 -5.09 11.63
N PRO A 75 -1.36 -5.19 12.38
CA PRO A 75 -1.72 -6.41 13.08
C PRO A 75 -2.09 -7.51 12.09
N HIS A 76 -1.81 -8.76 12.45
CA HIS A 76 -2.29 -9.97 11.78
C HIS A 76 -2.69 -10.98 12.85
N GLU A 77 -3.92 -11.49 12.77
CA GLU A 77 -4.40 -12.54 13.66
C GLU A 77 -4.02 -13.92 13.11
N HIS A 78 -3.22 -14.65 13.89
CA HIS A 78 -2.88 -16.03 13.55
C HIS A 78 -4.04 -16.96 13.86
N HIS A 79 -4.09 -18.12 13.21
CA HIS A 79 -5.15 -19.11 13.41
C HIS A 79 -5.29 -19.62 14.87
N TRP A 80 -4.28 -19.39 15.72
CA TRP A 80 -4.27 -19.73 17.14
C TRP A 80 -4.68 -18.55 18.04
N GLY A 81 -5.20 -17.46 17.46
CA GLY A 81 -5.78 -16.30 18.16
C GLY A 81 -4.77 -15.28 18.70
N GLN A 82 -3.47 -15.42 18.43
CA GLN A 82 -2.51 -14.36 18.76
C GLN A 82 -2.42 -13.33 17.64
N ILE A 83 -2.33 -12.07 18.04
CA ILE A 83 -2.10 -10.95 17.14
C ILE A 83 -0.60 -10.65 17.11
N GLY A 84 0.00 -10.78 15.93
CA GLY A 84 1.36 -10.32 15.64
C GLY A 84 1.35 -9.02 14.85
N TYR A 85 2.46 -8.28 14.87
CA TYR A 85 2.63 -7.06 14.07
C TYR A 85 3.72 -7.26 13.00
N TYR A 86 3.37 -6.99 11.74
CA TYR A 86 4.21 -7.31 10.59
C TYR A 86 4.35 -6.11 9.66
N ASN A 87 5.48 -6.04 8.97
CA ASN A 87 5.74 -4.96 8.02
C ASN A 87 4.76 -5.03 6.86
N ALA A 88 4.12 -3.90 6.59
CA ALA A 88 3.09 -3.75 5.59
C ALA A 88 3.23 -2.41 4.86
N VAL A 89 2.47 -2.26 3.79
CA VAL A 89 2.24 -1.00 3.10
C VAL A 89 0.75 -0.76 3.00
N VAL A 90 0.32 0.48 3.19
CA VAL A 90 -1.07 0.88 2.97
C VAL A 90 -1.33 0.84 1.46
N LEU A 91 -2.34 0.07 1.05
CA LEU A 91 -2.75 -0.05 -0.34
C LEU A 91 -3.74 1.05 -0.71
N ASN A 92 -4.78 1.23 0.10
CA ASN A 92 -5.76 2.30 -0.04
C ASN A 92 -6.43 2.61 1.30
N VAL A 93 -7.14 3.75 1.33
CA VAL A 93 -8.10 4.07 2.39
C VAL A 93 -9.44 3.47 1.99
N GLU A 94 -10.10 2.77 2.91
CA GLU A 94 -11.43 2.21 2.65
C GLU A 94 -12.47 3.34 2.78
N ASP A 95 -13.30 3.51 1.74
CA ASP A 95 -14.39 4.49 1.68
C ASP A 95 -15.49 4.14 2.69
N ASN A 96 -15.24 4.50 3.94
CA ASN A 96 -16.23 4.50 5.00
C ASN A 96 -16.54 5.96 5.26
N GLN A 97 -17.82 6.36 5.24
CA GLN A 97 -18.23 7.72 5.55
C GLN A 97 -17.62 8.16 6.88
N CYS A 98 -16.48 8.83 6.81
CA CYS A 98 -15.58 8.95 7.94
C CYS A 98 -15.98 10.18 8.75
N GLU A 99 -16.57 9.94 9.92
CA GLU A 99 -16.94 11.02 10.84
C GLU A 99 -15.75 11.48 11.70
N SER A 100 -14.70 10.65 11.84
CA SER A 100 -13.51 10.94 12.66
C SER A 100 -12.27 10.11 12.29
N LEU A 101 -11.07 10.62 12.55
CA LEU A 101 -9.79 9.94 12.24
C LEU A 101 -9.68 8.53 12.83
N ASP A 102 -10.27 8.29 14.01
CA ASP A 102 -10.23 7.00 14.71
C ASP A 102 -11.04 5.91 14.00
N THR A 103 -11.99 6.32 13.16
CA THR A 103 -12.84 5.43 12.35
C THR A 103 -12.28 5.16 10.96
N ILE A 104 -11.16 5.78 10.58
CA ILE A 104 -10.51 5.50 9.30
C ILE A 104 -10.06 4.05 9.28
N LEU A 105 -10.54 3.32 8.28
CA LEU A 105 -10.06 1.99 7.95
C LEU A 105 -9.17 2.10 6.72
N VAL A 106 -8.08 1.35 6.74
CA VAL A 106 -7.13 1.26 5.63
C VAL A 106 -6.94 -0.20 5.27
N ARG A 107 -6.75 -0.47 3.99
CA ARG A 107 -6.32 -1.76 3.51
C ARG A 107 -4.81 -1.79 3.48
N VAL A 108 -4.20 -2.78 4.12
CA VAL A 108 -2.75 -2.97 4.14
C VAL A 108 -2.36 -4.29 3.52
N VAL A 109 -1.22 -4.33 2.84
CA VAL A 109 -0.64 -5.58 2.33
C VAL A 109 0.72 -5.83 2.96
N PHE A 110 0.95 -7.05 3.41
CA PHE A 110 2.20 -7.44 4.04
C PHE A 110 3.33 -7.58 3.01
N ILE A 111 4.43 -6.86 3.23
CA ILE A 111 5.60 -6.87 2.33
C ILE A 111 6.55 -8.03 2.64
N GLN A 112 6.40 -8.65 3.81
CA GLN A 112 7.20 -9.78 4.27
C GLN A 112 6.30 -10.90 4.82
N PRO A 113 5.54 -11.59 3.95
CA PRO A 113 4.64 -12.64 4.38
C PRO A 113 5.43 -13.79 5.00
N VAL A 114 5.07 -14.17 6.23
CA VAL A 114 5.70 -15.28 6.99
C VAL A 114 4.80 -16.50 7.10
N VAL A 115 3.55 -16.39 6.64
CA VAL A 115 2.54 -17.45 6.54
C VAL A 115 1.79 -17.29 5.22
N GLU A 116 1.24 -18.38 4.69
CA GLU A 116 0.65 -18.44 3.34
C GLU A 116 -0.49 -17.42 3.13
N ASN A 117 -1.37 -17.24 4.12
CA ASN A 117 -2.49 -16.30 4.05
C ASN A 117 -2.07 -14.81 4.06
N MET A 118 -0.80 -14.49 4.30
CA MET A 118 -0.26 -13.14 4.14
C MET A 118 0.27 -12.87 2.72
N GLN A 119 0.44 -13.91 1.89
CA GLN A 119 1.05 -13.73 0.56
C GLN A 119 0.13 -12.91 -0.34
N PRO A 120 0.62 -11.79 -0.91
CA PRO A 120 -0.22 -10.94 -1.74
C PRO A 120 -0.66 -11.64 -3.02
N CYS A 121 -1.93 -11.48 -3.38
CA CYS A 121 -2.48 -11.97 -4.64
C CYS A 121 -1.94 -11.12 -5.80
N PRO A 122 -1.14 -11.69 -6.72
CA PRO A 122 -0.58 -10.92 -7.84
C PRO A 122 -1.69 -10.38 -8.75
N PHE A 123 -2.78 -11.13 -8.93
CA PHE A 123 -3.91 -10.67 -9.76
C PHE A 123 -4.68 -9.52 -9.11
N TYR A 124 -4.77 -9.48 -7.78
CA TYR A 124 -5.43 -8.37 -7.09
C TYR A 124 -4.62 -7.10 -7.20
N MET A 125 -3.30 -7.19 -7.01
CA MET A 125 -2.38 -6.05 -7.16
C MET A 125 -2.37 -5.47 -8.58
N GLU A 126 -2.77 -6.26 -9.58
CA GLU A 126 -2.92 -5.81 -10.98
C GLU A 126 -4.36 -5.44 -11.35
N ASN A 127 -5.30 -5.43 -10.39
CA ASN A 127 -6.74 -5.20 -10.61
C ASN A 127 -7.39 -6.19 -11.60
N ARG A 128 -6.96 -7.46 -11.60
CA ARG A 128 -7.46 -8.53 -12.47
C ARG A 128 -7.99 -9.76 -11.71
N CYS A 129 -7.95 -9.75 -10.38
CA CYS A 129 -8.51 -10.83 -9.57
C CYS A 129 -10.03 -10.89 -9.74
N ARG A 130 -10.60 -12.09 -9.72
CA ARG A 130 -12.05 -12.34 -9.86
C ARG A 130 -12.67 -13.02 -8.65
N PHE A 131 -11.86 -13.24 -7.61
CA PHE A 131 -12.31 -13.81 -6.34
C PHE A 131 -12.52 -12.68 -5.35
N ASP A 132 -13.37 -12.89 -4.35
CA ASP A 132 -13.49 -12.00 -3.21
C ASP A 132 -12.40 -12.30 -2.17
N ASP A 133 -12.20 -11.42 -1.19
CA ASP A 133 -11.17 -11.54 -0.15
C ASP A 133 -11.19 -12.90 0.58
N LYS A 134 -12.39 -13.46 0.80
CA LYS A 134 -12.62 -14.74 1.49
C LYS A 134 -12.33 -15.98 0.63
N ASP A 135 -12.45 -15.87 -0.69
CA ASP A 135 -12.39 -16.99 -1.63
C ASP A 135 -11.07 -17.02 -2.41
N CYS A 136 -10.32 -15.91 -2.39
CA CYS A 136 -9.01 -15.85 -3.01
C CYS A 136 -8.00 -16.69 -2.21
N LYS A 137 -7.22 -17.50 -2.94
CA LYS A 137 -6.12 -18.27 -2.34
C LYS A 137 -5.05 -17.38 -1.69
N PHE A 138 -4.85 -16.19 -2.24
CA PHE A 138 -3.82 -15.25 -1.82
C PHE A 138 -4.46 -13.99 -1.25
N SER A 139 -3.76 -13.32 -0.34
CA SER A 139 -4.24 -12.13 0.36
C SER A 139 -4.55 -10.97 -0.58
N HIS A 140 -5.71 -10.33 -0.38
CA HIS A 140 -6.03 -9.01 -0.92
C HIS A 140 -5.64 -7.87 0.04
N GLY A 141 -4.86 -8.20 1.07
CA GLY A 141 -4.60 -7.32 2.20
C GLY A 141 -5.59 -7.50 3.34
N GLU A 142 -5.37 -6.76 4.42
CA GLU A 142 -6.22 -6.73 5.60
C GLU A 142 -6.78 -5.32 5.81
N ILE A 143 -8.06 -5.26 6.17
CA ILE A 143 -8.69 -4.00 6.57
C ILE A 143 -8.46 -3.83 8.07
N VAL A 144 -7.77 -2.76 8.44
CA VAL A 144 -7.43 -2.43 9.84
C VAL A 144 -7.72 -0.96 10.12
N SER A 145 -7.97 -0.62 11.38
CA SER A 145 -8.07 0.79 11.77
C SER A 145 -6.71 1.48 11.64
N LEU A 146 -6.70 2.71 11.14
CA LEU A 146 -5.50 3.54 11.06
C LEU A 146 -4.81 3.65 12.43
N ALA A 147 -5.59 3.75 13.51
CA ALA A 147 -5.10 3.83 14.88
C ALA A 147 -4.38 2.55 15.36
N GLN A 148 -4.59 1.41 14.69
CA GLN A 148 -3.90 0.16 15.01
C GLN A 148 -2.54 0.04 14.34
N LEU A 149 -2.21 0.88 13.36
CA LEU A 149 -0.92 0.86 12.70
C LEU A 149 0.19 1.32 13.65
N LYS A 150 1.39 0.80 13.43
CA LYS A 150 2.61 1.26 14.10
C LYS A 150 3.63 1.72 13.07
N ASP A 151 4.55 2.56 13.51
CA ASP A 151 5.63 3.05 12.67
C ASP A 151 6.47 1.90 12.09
N TYR A 152 6.77 2.04 10.80
CA TYR A 152 7.76 1.20 10.16
C TYR A 152 9.15 1.61 10.61
N VAL A 153 9.95 0.63 10.99
CA VAL A 153 11.37 0.84 11.34
C VAL A 153 12.19 0.27 10.20
N GLU A 154 12.92 1.14 9.51
CA GLU A 154 13.87 0.73 8.48
C GLU A 154 14.92 -0.20 9.08
N PRO A 155 15.16 -1.38 8.47
CA PRO A 155 16.19 -2.27 8.96
C PRO A 155 17.57 -1.66 8.74
N ASP A 156 18.40 -1.66 9.78
CA ASP A 156 19.81 -1.29 9.66
C ASP A 156 20.64 -2.44 9.07
N PHE A 157 21.26 -2.17 7.92
CA PHE A 157 22.10 -3.11 7.17
C PHE A 157 23.59 -2.89 7.33
N SER A 158 24.02 -1.83 8.03
CA SER A 158 25.43 -1.40 8.12
C SER A 158 26.39 -2.50 8.62
N ASN A 159 25.88 -3.43 9.42
CA ASN A 159 26.67 -4.48 10.08
C ASN A 159 26.27 -5.90 9.65
N VAL A 160 25.63 -6.07 8.50
CA VAL A 160 25.27 -7.40 7.97
C VAL A 160 26.51 -8.08 7.38
N GLY A 161 26.79 -9.29 7.86
CA GLY A 161 27.95 -10.08 7.48
C GLY A 161 27.78 -11.55 7.83
N SER A 162 28.79 -12.39 7.53
CA SER A 162 28.80 -13.80 7.93
C SER A 162 28.48 -13.99 9.41
N GLY A 163 27.63 -14.96 9.72
CA GLY A 163 27.06 -15.21 11.05
C GLY A 163 25.83 -14.38 11.39
N SER A 164 25.46 -13.37 10.60
CA SER A 164 24.29 -12.54 10.87
C SER A 164 22.98 -13.31 10.72
N ARG A 165 22.07 -13.15 11.69
CA ARG A 165 20.70 -13.66 11.64
C ARG A 165 19.80 -12.74 10.84
N VAL A 166 19.20 -13.27 9.78
CA VAL A 166 18.37 -12.53 8.85
C VAL A 166 16.98 -13.16 8.66
N LEU A 167 16.05 -12.38 8.12
CA LEU A 167 14.86 -12.85 7.44
C LEU A 167 15.14 -12.79 5.93
N ALA A 168 14.91 -13.89 5.23
CA ALA A 168 15.14 -13.98 3.80
C ALA A 168 13.97 -14.65 3.10
N LYS A 169 13.69 -14.20 1.87
CA LYS A 169 12.61 -14.75 1.04
C LYS A 169 13.04 -16.06 0.41
N TYR A 170 12.23 -17.09 0.58
CA TYR A 170 12.43 -18.40 -0.04
C TYR A 170 11.67 -18.54 -1.37
N SER A 171 11.90 -19.65 -2.09
CA SER A 171 11.33 -19.89 -3.41
C SER A 171 9.80 -20.02 -3.44
N ASP A 172 9.19 -20.34 -2.31
CA ASP A 172 7.73 -20.37 -2.13
C ASP A 172 7.11 -18.97 -1.98
N GLY A 173 7.93 -17.93 -1.87
CA GLY A 173 7.52 -16.55 -1.72
C GLY A 173 7.33 -16.09 -0.27
N LEU A 174 7.58 -16.95 0.73
CA LEU A 174 7.52 -16.63 2.15
C LEU A 174 8.88 -16.22 2.70
N TRP A 175 8.86 -15.54 3.85
CA TRP A 175 10.06 -15.06 4.54
C TRP A 175 10.38 -15.92 5.75
N TYR A 176 11.61 -16.42 5.80
CA TYR A 176 12.09 -17.34 6.82
C TYR A 176 13.31 -16.82 7.55
N LYS A 177 13.48 -17.25 8.79
CA LYS A 177 14.70 -17.01 9.55
C LYS A 177 15.85 -17.78 8.91
N ALA A 178 16.96 -17.10 8.71
CA ALA A 178 18.16 -17.66 8.13
C ALA A 178 19.41 -17.05 8.78
N THR A 179 20.56 -17.64 8.47
CA THR A 179 21.88 -17.14 8.85
C THR A 179 22.72 -17.02 7.60
N ILE A 180 23.41 -15.89 7.47
CA ILE A 180 24.44 -15.74 6.44
C ILE A 180 25.62 -16.64 6.82
N SER A 181 25.92 -17.66 6.04
CA SER A 181 27.10 -18.49 6.27
C SER A 181 28.35 -17.86 5.68
N GLU A 182 28.23 -17.32 4.46
CA GLU A 182 29.34 -16.77 3.71
C GLU A 182 28.87 -15.62 2.81
N ILE A 183 29.76 -14.65 2.59
CA ILE A 183 29.58 -13.58 1.60
C ILE A 183 30.79 -13.65 0.68
N SER A 184 30.56 -13.90 -0.61
CA SER A 184 31.62 -13.95 -1.60
C SER A 184 32.08 -12.54 -1.99
N GLU A 185 33.33 -12.43 -2.45
CA GLU A 185 33.87 -11.18 -3.00
C GLU A 185 33.08 -10.67 -4.23
N SER A 186 32.38 -11.57 -4.93
CA SER A 186 31.50 -11.24 -6.06
C SER A 186 30.14 -10.69 -5.66
N GLY A 187 29.86 -10.52 -4.36
CA GLY A 187 28.58 -10.02 -3.86
C GLY A 187 27.47 -11.07 -3.82
N ASN A 188 27.78 -12.36 -3.75
CA ASN A 188 26.77 -13.38 -3.45
C ASN A 188 26.80 -13.71 -1.96
N CYS A 189 25.64 -14.07 -1.41
CA CYS A 189 25.46 -14.43 -0.02
C CYS A 189 24.88 -15.84 0.08
N ASP A 190 25.52 -16.70 0.86
CA ASP A 190 25.01 -18.03 1.18
C ASP A 190 24.15 -17.97 2.43
N LEU A 191 22.91 -18.41 2.30
CA LEU A 191 21.92 -18.46 3.38
C LEU A 191 21.67 -19.88 3.83
N LYS A 192 21.79 -20.09 5.15
CA LYS A 192 21.30 -21.27 5.83
C LYS A 192 19.99 -20.95 6.54
N TYR A 193 18.89 -21.45 6.01
CA TYR A 193 17.58 -21.30 6.63
C TYR A 193 17.46 -22.13 7.91
N ASP A 194 16.73 -21.65 8.92
CA ASP A 194 16.53 -22.39 10.15
C ASP A 194 15.59 -23.60 9.94
N SER A 195 14.59 -23.44 9.05
CA SER A 195 13.58 -24.46 8.77
C SER A 195 13.99 -25.48 7.70
N TYR A 196 15.05 -25.21 6.94
CA TYR A 196 15.50 -26.06 5.83
C TYR A 196 16.97 -26.44 6.01
N LYS A 197 17.33 -27.66 5.60
CA LYS A 197 18.71 -28.16 5.78
C LYS A 197 19.68 -27.68 4.69
N GLU A 198 19.16 -27.11 3.62
CA GLU A 198 19.91 -26.70 2.44
C GLU A 198 20.40 -25.26 2.55
N THR A 199 21.57 -25.00 1.95
CA THR A 199 22.12 -23.66 1.78
C THR A 199 21.71 -23.13 0.41
N PHE A 200 21.28 -21.88 0.36
CA PHE A 200 20.92 -21.19 -0.89
C PHE A 200 21.81 -19.98 -1.11
N THR A 201 22.43 -19.90 -2.27
CA THR A 201 23.19 -18.72 -2.71
C THR A 201 22.23 -17.73 -3.37
N ILE A 202 22.29 -16.49 -2.93
CA ILE A 202 21.50 -15.38 -3.49
C ILE A 202 22.42 -14.18 -3.78
N PRO A 203 22.15 -13.39 -4.83
CA PRO A 203 22.88 -12.15 -5.06
C PRO A 203 22.52 -11.10 -3.99
N LEU A 204 23.51 -10.34 -3.51
CA LEU A 204 23.35 -9.14 -2.69
C LEU A 204 22.88 -7.97 -3.54
#